data_AF-A0A7X5YMA8-F1
#
_entry.id   AF-A0A7X5YMA8-F1
#
_cell.length_a   1.000
_cell.length_b   1.000
_cell.length_c   1.000
_cell.angle_alpha   90.00
_cell.angle_beta   90.00
_cell.angle_gamma   90.00
#
_symmetry.space_group_name_H-M   'P 1'
#
loop_
_entity.id
_entity.type
_entity.pdbx_description
1 polymer ?
#
loop_
_entity_poly.entity_id
_entity_poly.type
_entity_poly.pdbx_seq_one_letter_code
_entity_poly.pdbx_strand_id
1 'polypeptide(L)'
;MRLPVLAAVLALGCAAPAVAQTPAAPAPAETPAAQPADVASPEAIVAALYDVISGDAGVERDWDRFRSLFHPTARLMPSGVNPQGVGVARSITPDDYIARSGPILMRDGFHEREIARRTERFGHMMHVWTTYESLHTLSDAAPFARGINSVQLFNDGTRWWILSVYWLGETPATPIPPEYLPAAG
;
A
#
# COMPACT_ATOMS: atom_id res chain seq x y z
N MET A 1 -40.60 -79.18 -13.99
CA MET A 1 -40.95 -77.74 -13.87
C MET A 1 -39.78 -77.02 -13.24
N ARG A 2 -39.05 -76.20 -14.01
CA ARG A 2 -37.93 -75.38 -13.53
C ARG A 2 -38.36 -73.91 -13.59
N LEU A 3 -38.41 -73.23 -12.45
CA LEU A 3 -38.54 -71.77 -12.39
C LEU A 3 -37.13 -71.14 -12.52
N PRO A 4 -36.92 -70.11 -13.35
CA PRO A 4 -35.69 -69.33 -13.28
C PRO A 4 -35.83 -68.21 -12.24
N VAL A 5 -34.85 -68.09 -11.37
CA VAL A 5 -34.70 -66.94 -10.47
C VAL A 5 -33.98 -65.84 -11.24
N LEU A 6 -34.66 -64.71 -11.49
CA LEU A 6 -34.04 -63.51 -12.04
C LEU A 6 -33.25 -62.80 -10.91
N ALA A 7 -31.93 -62.72 -11.07
CA ALA A 7 -31.08 -61.87 -10.23
C ALA A 7 -31.14 -60.43 -10.77
N ALA A 8 -31.72 -59.51 -9.99
CA ALA A 8 -31.66 -58.08 -10.27
C ALA A 8 -30.36 -57.51 -9.70
N VAL A 9 -29.44 -57.10 -10.58
CA VAL A 9 -28.24 -56.34 -10.21
C VAL A 9 -28.64 -54.86 -10.13
N LEU A 10 -28.71 -54.32 -8.91
CA LEU A 10 -28.87 -52.89 -8.68
C LEU A 10 -27.50 -52.22 -8.84
N ALA A 11 -27.30 -51.49 -9.95
CA ALA A 11 -26.14 -50.63 -10.12
C ALA A 11 -26.37 -49.30 -9.39
N LEU A 12 -25.69 -49.09 -8.25
CA LEU A 12 -25.61 -47.78 -7.61
C LEU A 12 -24.67 -46.89 -8.44
N GLY A 13 -25.25 -45.92 -9.16
CA GLY A 13 -24.50 -44.84 -9.80
C GLY A 13 -24.11 -43.79 -8.77
N CYS A 14 -22.81 -43.64 -8.50
CA CYS A 14 -22.29 -42.51 -7.73
C CYS A 14 -22.32 -41.24 -8.60
N ALA A 15 -23.30 -40.36 -8.37
CA ALA A 15 -23.25 -39.00 -8.90
C ALA A 15 -22.27 -38.17 -8.07
N ALA A 16 -21.10 -37.86 -8.62
CA ALA A 16 -20.18 -36.91 -8.01
C ALA A 16 -20.78 -35.48 -8.10
N PRO A 17 -20.66 -34.65 -7.05
CA PRO A 17 -21.15 -33.28 -7.10
C PRO A 17 -20.32 -32.46 -8.08
N ALA A 18 -21.00 -31.72 -8.96
CA ALA A 18 -20.37 -30.71 -9.80
C ALA A 18 -19.79 -29.62 -8.90
N VAL A 19 -18.46 -29.52 -8.83
CA VAL A 19 -17.79 -28.40 -8.17
C VAL A 19 -18.07 -27.16 -9.03
N ALA A 20 -18.84 -26.22 -8.48
CA ALA A 20 -19.03 -24.92 -9.10
C ALA A 20 -17.66 -24.25 -9.23
N GLN A 21 -17.20 -24.03 -10.47
CA GLN A 21 -15.98 -23.26 -10.74
C GLN A 21 -16.30 -21.81 -10.42
N THR A 22 -15.79 -21.30 -9.29
CA THR A 22 -15.76 -19.86 -9.02
C THR A 22 -15.06 -19.18 -10.21
N PRO A 23 -15.68 -18.16 -10.85
CA PRO A 23 -15.04 -17.42 -11.92
C PRO A 23 -13.66 -16.95 -11.45
N ALA A 24 -12.63 -17.19 -12.25
CA ALA A 24 -11.30 -16.66 -11.98
C ALA A 24 -11.43 -15.14 -11.80
N ALA A 25 -10.83 -14.61 -10.73
CA ALA A 25 -10.74 -13.17 -10.56
C ALA A 25 -10.10 -12.56 -11.83
N PRO A 26 -10.58 -11.41 -12.32
CA PRO A 26 -9.98 -10.76 -13.46
C PRO A 26 -8.48 -10.61 -13.22
N ALA A 27 -7.68 -10.90 -14.25
CA ALA A 27 -6.23 -10.74 -14.17
C ALA A 27 -5.93 -9.30 -13.72
N PRO A 28 -5.00 -9.10 -12.76
CA PRO A 28 -4.58 -7.76 -12.39
C PRO A 28 -4.19 -7.00 -13.65
N ALA A 29 -4.64 -5.75 -13.77
CA ALA A 29 -4.13 -4.85 -14.80
C ALA A 29 -2.59 -4.83 -14.72
N GLU A 30 -1.90 -4.86 -15.86
CA GLU A 30 -0.44 -4.83 -15.89
C GLU A 30 0.07 -3.59 -15.17
N THR A 31 0.99 -3.78 -14.22
CA THR A 31 1.61 -2.66 -13.50
C THR A 31 2.40 -1.81 -14.50
N PRO A 32 2.19 -0.47 -14.55
CA PRO A 32 2.96 0.39 -15.43
C PRO A 32 4.47 0.23 -15.25
N ALA A 33 5.23 0.40 -16.33
CA ALA A 33 6.68 0.38 -16.26
C ALA A 33 7.17 1.54 -15.40
N ALA A 34 8.00 1.24 -14.39
CA ALA A 34 8.59 2.29 -13.56
C ALA A 34 9.76 2.97 -14.27
N GLN A 35 9.98 4.23 -13.92
CA GLN A 35 11.21 4.90 -14.28
C GLN A 35 12.37 4.18 -13.58
N PRO A 36 13.43 3.74 -14.29
CA PRO A 36 14.50 2.95 -13.67
C PRO A 36 15.17 3.63 -12.48
N ALA A 37 15.28 4.96 -12.51
CA ALA A 37 15.85 5.75 -11.43
C ALA A 37 15.03 5.67 -10.14
N ASP A 38 13.69 5.68 -10.24
CA ASP A 38 12.80 5.63 -9.07
C ASP A 38 12.96 4.31 -8.29
N VAL A 39 13.38 3.22 -8.94
CA VAL A 39 13.35 1.87 -8.34
C VAL A 39 14.72 1.22 -8.24
N ALA A 40 15.78 2.01 -8.48
CA ALA A 40 17.16 1.56 -8.43
C ALA A 40 17.66 1.30 -7.00
N SER A 41 17.12 2.02 -6.01
CA SER A 41 17.50 1.87 -4.61
C SER A 41 16.32 2.07 -3.64
N PRO A 42 16.44 1.62 -2.38
CA PRO A 42 15.46 1.89 -1.35
C PRO A 42 15.20 3.38 -1.11
N GLU A 43 16.26 4.19 -1.17
CA GLU A 43 16.16 5.64 -1.00
C GLU A 43 15.41 6.27 -2.16
N ALA A 44 15.69 5.84 -3.39
CA ALA A 44 15.05 6.35 -4.59
C ALA A 44 13.54 6.03 -4.61
N ILE A 45 13.14 4.81 -4.24
CA ILE A 45 11.72 4.41 -4.31
C ILE A 45 10.88 5.10 -3.23
N VAL A 46 11.46 5.34 -2.06
CA VAL A 46 10.80 6.12 -1.00
C VAL A 46 10.73 7.59 -1.40
N ALA A 47 11.78 8.16 -2.00
CA ALA A 47 11.73 9.52 -2.51
C ALA A 47 10.68 9.69 -3.61
N ALA A 48 10.60 8.74 -4.56
CA ALA A 48 9.59 8.73 -5.61
C ALA A 48 8.17 8.61 -5.06
N LEU A 49 7.96 7.82 -3.99
CA LEU A 49 6.67 7.72 -3.29
C LEU A 49 6.21 9.07 -2.75
N TYR A 50 7.09 9.82 -2.07
CA TYR A 50 6.79 11.15 -1.54
C TYR A 50 6.58 12.18 -2.65
N ASP A 51 7.43 12.15 -3.67
CA ASP A 51 7.42 13.09 -4.79
C ASP A 51 6.14 12.98 -5.63
N VAL A 52 5.71 11.76 -5.99
CA VAL A 52 4.58 11.56 -6.91
C VAL A 52 3.21 11.96 -6.32
N ILE A 53 3.08 11.97 -4.99
CA ILE A 53 1.88 12.45 -4.31
C ILE A 53 1.94 13.95 -4.00
N SER A 54 3.11 14.56 -4.15
CA SER A 54 3.38 15.97 -3.87
C SER A 54 3.16 16.85 -5.10
N GLY A 55 2.66 18.06 -4.88
CA GLY A 55 2.36 19.04 -5.91
C GLY A 55 1.41 20.12 -5.41
N ASP A 56 1.57 21.33 -5.97
CA ASP A 56 0.70 22.46 -5.65
C ASP A 56 -0.77 22.19 -6.00
N ALA A 57 -1.65 23.06 -5.50
CA ALA A 57 -3.06 23.02 -5.82
C ALA A 57 -3.28 23.15 -7.34
N GLY A 58 -4.14 22.31 -7.90
CA GLY A 58 -4.44 22.24 -9.32
C GLY A 58 -3.44 21.45 -10.18
N VAL A 59 -2.31 20.99 -9.61
CA VAL A 59 -1.34 20.16 -10.34
C VAL A 59 -1.85 18.72 -10.44
N GLU A 60 -1.88 18.12 -11.63
CA GLU A 60 -2.22 16.70 -11.74
C GLU A 60 -1.05 15.82 -11.27
N ARG A 61 -1.38 14.67 -10.65
CA ARG A 61 -0.38 13.70 -10.18
C ARG A 61 -0.17 12.63 -11.24
N ASP A 62 1.06 12.18 -11.38
CA ASP A 62 1.40 11.05 -12.25
C ASP A 62 1.02 9.72 -11.57
N TRP A 63 -0.24 9.33 -11.71
CA TRP A 63 -0.75 8.12 -11.07
C TRP A 63 -0.19 6.83 -11.65
N ASP A 64 0.31 6.84 -12.89
CA ASP A 64 0.96 5.67 -13.47
C ASP A 64 2.36 5.49 -12.90
N ARG A 65 3.11 6.58 -12.69
CA ARG A 65 4.34 6.55 -11.90
C ARG A 65 4.07 6.06 -10.49
N PHE A 66 3.03 6.55 -9.80
CA PHE A 66 2.66 6.05 -8.47
C PHE A 66 2.41 4.55 -8.48
N ARG A 67 1.55 4.04 -9.36
CA ARG A 67 1.26 2.60 -9.49
C ARG A 67 2.52 1.78 -9.76
N SER A 68 3.43 2.30 -10.58
CA SER A 68 4.66 1.60 -10.96
C SER A 68 5.60 1.29 -9.79
N LEU A 69 5.47 1.99 -8.66
CA LEU A 69 6.29 1.77 -7.46
C LEU A 69 5.83 0.56 -6.64
N PHE A 70 4.58 0.14 -6.78
CA PHE A 70 3.95 -0.87 -5.93
C PHE A 70 4.00 -2.27 -6.55
N HIS A 71 4.32 -3.26 -5.72
CA HIS A 71 4.10 -4.65 -6.09
C HIS A 71 2.59 -4.91 -6.31
N PRO A 72 2.17 -5.83 -7.20
CA PRO A 72 0.74 -6.11 -7.44
C PRO A 72 -0.06 -6.50 -6.19
N THR A 73 0.59 -7.05 -5.17
CA THR A 73 -0.03 -7.43 -3.90
C THR A 73 0.01 -6.33 -2.84
N ALA A 74 0.56 -5.16 -3.16
CA ALA A 74 0.85 -4.15 -2.16
C ALA A 74 -0.41 -3.53 -1.56
N ARG A 75 -0.27 -3.04 -0.32
CA ARG A 75 -1.34 -2.39 0.42
C ARG A 75 -0.88 -1.12 1.11
N LEU A 76 -1.74 -0.11 1.06
CA LEU A 76 -1.67 1.08 1.88
C LEU A 76 -2.57 0.89 3.10
N MET A 77 -2.09 1.27 4.27
CA MET A 77 -2.76 1.01 5.55
C MET A 77 -2.78 2.26 6.44
N PRO A 78 -3.66 3.23 6.19
CA PRO A 78 -3.91 4.30 7.15
C PRO A 78 -4.44 3.70 8.45
N SER A 79 -3.92 4.18 9.57
CA SER A 79 -4.36 3.80 10.90
C SER A 79 -4.62 5.00 11.80
N GLY A 80 -5.25 4.73 12.94
CA GLY A 80 -5.58 5.73 13.92
C GLY A 80 -6.49 5.14 15.00
N VAL A 81 -7.15 6.03 15.73
CA VAL A 81 -8.09 5.67 16.78
C VAL A 81 -9.48 6.13 16.37
N ASN A 82 -10.48 5.25 16.52
CA ASN A 82 -11.88 5.59 16.23
C ASN A 82 -12.51 6.41 17.40
N PRO A 83 -13.76 6.91 17.26
CA PRO A 83 -14.40 7.70 18.33
C PRO A 83 -14.58 6.96 19.66
N GLN A 84 -14.46 5.63 19.68
CA GLN A 84 -14.55 4.80 20.89
C GLN A 84 -13.18 4.56 21.55
N GLY A 85 -12.10 5.16 21.05
CA GLY A 85 -10.77 4.97 21.60
C GLY A 85 -10.08 3.68 21.13
N VAL A 86 -10.64 2.98 20.14
CA VAL A 86 -10.09 1.71 19.63
C VAL A 86 -9.17 1.96 18.44
N GLY A 87 -7.98 1.35 18.48
CA GLY A 87 -7.04 1.34 17.36
C GLY A 87 -7.62 0.61 16.15
N VAL A 88 -7.60 1.27 14.99
CA VAL A 88 -8.14 0.74 13.73
C VAL A 88 -7.15 0.97 12.60
N ALA A 89 -7.12 0.05 11.64
CA ALA A 89 -6.40 0.18 10.39
C ALA A 89 -7.29 -0.28 9.24
N ARG A 90 -7.13 0.34 8.07
CA ARG A 90 -7.84 -0.05 6.84
C ARG A 90 -6.82 -0.50 5.81
N SER A 91 -6.97 -1.69 5.24
CA SER A 91 -6.15 -2.12 4.12
C SER A 91 -6.80 -1.69 2.81
N ILE A 92 -6.08 -0.90 2.01
CA ILE A 92 -6.55 -0.37 0.72
C ILE A 92 -5.50 -0.61 -0.37
N THR A 93 -5.94 -0.70 -1.62
CA THR A 93 -5.05 -0.78 -2.79
C THR A 93 -4.46 0.58 -3.15
N PRO A 94 -3.40 0.64 -3.99
CA PRO A 94 -2.96 1.88 -4.62
C PRO A 94 -4.08 2.64 -5.34
N ASP A 95 -4.96 1.94 -6.06
CA ASP A 95 -6.08 2.58 -6.76
C ASP A 95 -7.16 3.12 -5.81
N ASP A 96 -7.44 2.41 -4.70
CA ASP A 96 -8.32 2.92 -3.66
C ASP A 96 -7.76 4.20 -3.02
N TYR A 97 -6.44 4.27 -2.83
CA TYR A 97 -5.77 5.48 -2.35
C TYR A 97 -5.92 6.61 -3.37
N ILE A 98 -5.65 6.37 -4.65
CA ILE A 98 -5.82 7.36 -5.72
C ILE A 98 -7.25 7.90 -5.75
N ALA A 99 -8.25 7.01 -5.74
CA ALA A 99 -9.65 7.39 -5.81
C ALA A 99 -10.11 8.25 -4.62
N ARG A 100 -9.56 8.00 -3.42
CA ARG A 100 -9.93 8.71 -2.19
C ARG A 100 -9.15 9.99 -1.98
N SER A 101 -7.84 9.93 -2.15
CA SER A 101 -6.90 11.01 -1.81
C SER A 101 -6.69 11.95 -2.99
N GLY A 102 -6.59 11.44 -4.22
CA GLY A 102 -6.21 12.21 -5.40
C GLY A 102 -6.99 13.52 -5.60
N PRO A 103 -8.32 13.54 -5.49
CA PRO A 103 -9.10 14.78 -5.60
C PRO A 103 -8.74 15.83 -4.55
N ILE A 104 -8.45 15.40 -3.32
CA ILE A 104 -8.14 16.30 -2.19
C ILE A 104 -6.72 16.84 -2.34
N LEU A 105 -5.76 15.99 -2.67
CA LEU A 105 -4.37 16.40 -2.89
C LEU A 105 -4.28 17.47 -3.99
N MET A 106 -5.00 17.27 -5.10
CA MET A 106 -5.06 18.25 -6.18
C MET A 106 -5.81 19.52 -5.78
N ARG A 107 -6.94 19.42 -5.07
CA ARG A 107 -7.74 20.60 -4.69
C ARG A 107 -6.99 21.52 -3.73
N ASP A 108 -6.37 20.94 -2.71
CA ASP A 108 -5.83 21.70 -1.58
C ASP A 108 -4.34 22.03 -1.73
N GLY A 109 -3.66 21.37 -2.67
CA GLY A 109 -2.20 21.32 -2.68
C GLY A 109 -1.71 20.43 -1.54
N PHE A 110 -0.66 19.67 -1.83
CA PHE A 110 -0.09 18.74 -0.87
C PHE A 110 1.36 18.51 -1.19
N HIS A 111 2.22 18.64 -0.19
CA HIS A 111 3.62 18.26 -0.25
C HIS A 111 3.93 17.45 0.99
N GLU A 112 4.52 16.29 0.80
CA GLU A 112 4.99 15.44 1.90
C GLU A 112 6.51 15.41 1.90
N ARG A 113 7.10 15.85 3.01
CA ARG A 113 8.55 15.95 3.20
C ARG A 113 9.00 14.99 4.26
N GLU A 114 9.97 14.15 3.94
CA GLU A 114 10.67 13.35 4.94
C GLU A 114 11.61 14.22 5.78
N ILE A 115 11.56 14.05 7.10
CA ILE A 115 12.42 14.78 8.06
C ILE A 115 13.36 13.86 8.85
N ALA A 116 13.03 12.58 9.01
CA ALA A 116 13.90 11.62 9.67
C ALA A 116 13.63 10.20 9.16
N ARG A 117 14.63 9.32 9.23
CA ARG A 117 14.45 7.91 8.87
C ARG A 117 15.32 6.97 9.70
N ARG A 118 14.82 5.75 9.86
CA ARG A 118 15.58 4.56 10.29
C ARG A 118 15.28 3.42 9.34
N THR A 119 16.29 2.59 9.10
CA THR A 119 16.16 1.49 8.15
C THR A 119 16.74 0.20 8.71
N GLU A 120 16.09 -0.91 8.37
CA GLU A 120 16.55 -2.26 8.69
C GLU A 120 16.47 -3.10 7.41
N ARG A 121 17.47 -3.96 7.18
CA ARG A 121 17.54 -4.77 5.96
C ARG A 121 17.96 -6.20 6.26
N PHE A 122 17.28 -7.15 5.64
CA PHE A 122 17.66 -8.56 5.64
C PHE A 122 17.38 -9.20 4.27
N GLY A 123 18.44 -9.60 3.56
CA GLY A 123 18.34 -10.15 2.21
C GLY A 123 17.61 -9.21 1.24
N HIS A 124 16.50 -9.70 0.69
CA HIS A 124 15.63 -9.01 -0.28
C HIS A 124 14.57 -8.11 0.37
N MET A 125 14.51 -8.05 1.70
CA MET A 125 13.54 -7.27 2.46
C MET A 125 14.22 -6.05 3.09
N MET A 126 13.50 -4.92 3.08
CA MET A 126 13.89 -3.73 3.82
C MET A 126 12.67 -3.08 4.47
N HIS A 127 12.87 -2.56 5.67
CA HIS A 127 11.91 -1.72 6.37
C HIS A 127 12.47 -0.30 6.46
N VAL A 128 11.64 0.67 6.13
CA VAL A 128 11.94 2.09 6.23
C VAL A 128 10.90 2.72 7.16
N TRP A 129 11.37 3.15 8.33
CA TRP A 129 10.60 3.89 9.31
C TRP A 129 10.91 5.37 9.13
N THR A 130 10.01 6.11 8.49
CA THR A 130 10.25 7.46 7.98
C THR A 130 9.23 8.45 8.52
N THR A 131 9.73 9.51 9.15
CA THR A 131 8.92 10.59 9.72
C THR A 131 8.68 11.65 8.65
N TYR A 132 7.44 12.06 8.49
CA TYR A 132 7.02 13.02 7.48
C TYR A 132 6.37 14.27 8.07
N GLU A 133 6.40 15.32 7.26
CA GLU A 133 5.63 16.55 7.41
C GLU A 133 4.78 16.76 6.17
N SER A 134 3.51 17.15 6.35
CA SER A 134 2.59 17.50 5.27
C SER A 134 2.35 19.01 5.24
N LEU A 135 2.51 19.61 4.07
CA LEU A 135 2.35 21.05 3.80
C LEU A 135 1.35 21.22 2.64
N HIS A 136 0.63 22.34 2.57
CA HIS A 136 -0.18 22.65 1.38
C HIS A 136 0.70 23.22 0.27
N THR A 137 1.71 24.01 0.64
CA THR A 137 2.75 24.53 -0.25
C THR A 137 4.13 24.41 0.39
N LEU A 138 5.20 24.30 -0.41
CA LEU A 138 6.57 24.23 0.11
C LEU A 138 7.02 25.50 0.86
N SER A 139 6.30 26.62 0.66
CA SER A 139 6.56 27.88 1.35
C SER A 139 5.82 28.03 2.68
N ASP A 140 4.98 27.06 3.05
CA ASP A 140 4.26 27.10 4.32
C ASP A 140 5.25 27.13 5.50
N ALA A 141 5.01 28.04 6.44
CA ALA A 141 5.91 28.24 7.59
C ALA A 141 5.91 27.05 8.57
N ALA A 142 4.84 26.26 8.59
CA ALA A 142 4.68 25.10 9.45
C ALA A 142 3.82 24.03 8.74
N PRO A 143 4.08 22.73 9.01
CA PRO A 143 3.26 21.66 8.47
C PRO A 143 1.87 21.66 9.11
N PHE A 144 0.86 21.29 8.33
CA PHE A 144 -0.50 21.10 8.85
C PHE A 144 -0.70 19.70 9.47
N ALA A 145 0.15 18.75 9.12
CA ALA A 145 0.17 17.42 9.72
C ALA A 145 1.59 16.85 9.75
N ARG A 146 1.83 15.92 10.67
CA ARG A 146 3.04 15.10 10.73
C ARG A 146 2.64 13.66 11.00
N GLY A 147 3.56 12.74 10.80
CA GLY A 147 3.35 11.34 11.17
C GLY A 147 4.55 10.48 10.82
N ILE A 148 4.34 9.17 10.89
CA ILE A 148 5.36 8.20 10.51
C ILE A 148 4.75 7.22 9.51
N ASN A 149 5.46 7.02 8.40
CA ASN A 149 5.25 5.90 7.50
C ASN A 149 6.20 4.75 7.88
N SER A 150 5.62 3.56 7.98
CA SER A 150 6.28 2.26 8.05
C SER A 150 6.19 1.63 6.66
N VAL A 151 7.25 1.78 5.88
CA VAL A 151 7.31 1.31 4.49
C VAL A 151 8.08 -0.01 4.42
N GLN A 152 7.45 -1.05 3.90
CA GLN A 152 8.13 -2.32 3.61
C GLN A 152 8.46 -2.40 2.13
N LEU A 153 9.72 -2.68 1.83
CA LEU A 153 10.26 -2.80 0.50
C LEU A 153 10.71 -4.24 0.24
N PHE A 154 10.56 -4.65 -1.02
CA PHE A 154 11.00 -5.94 -1.53
C PHE A 154 11.84 -5.74 -2.78
N ASN A 155 12.96 -6.46 -2.87
CA ASN A 155 13.78 -6.52 -4.06
C ASN A 155 13.63 -7.89 -4.74
N ASP A 156 13.11 -7.92 -5.96
CA ASP A 156 12.87 -9.17 -6.71
C ASP A 156 14.11 -9.73 -7.42
N GLY A 157 15.29 -9.15 -7.18
CA GLY A 157 16.54 -9.44 -7.87
C GLY A 157 16.82 -8.52 -9.06
N THR A 158 15.85 -7.73 -9.51
CA THR A 158 15.98 -6.79 -10.63
C THR A 158 15.75 -5.34 -10.21
N ARG A 159 14.79 -5.09 -9.31
CA ARG A 159 14.41 -3.74 -8.85
C ARG A 159 13.78 -3.78 -7.47
N TRP A 160 13.58 -2.59 -6.88
CA TRP A 160 12.80 -2.44 -5.66
C TRP A 160 11.30 -2.25 -5.96
N TRP A 161 10.50 -2.73 -5.02
CA TRP A 161 9.05 -2.62 -4.96
C TRP A 161 8.60 -2.19 -3.57
N ILE A 162 7.52 -1.42 -3.50
CA ILE A 162 6.78 -1.19 -2.26
C ILE A 162 5.81 -2.36 -2.05
N LEU A 163 5.93 -3.07 -0.92
CA LEU A 163 4.96 -4.09 -0.48
C LEU A 163 3.89 -3.51 0.42
N SER A 164 4.25 -2.60 1.31
CA SER A 164 3.28 -1.93 2.16
C SER A 164 3.70 -0.54 2.56
N VAL A 165 2.70 0.34 2.74
CA VAL A 165 2.85 1.64 3.39
C VAL A 165 1.82 1.66 4.51
N TYR A 166 2.28 1.49 5.74
CA TYR A 166 1.45 1.59 6.95
C TYR A 166 1.77 2.89 7.64
N TRP A 167 0.77 3.69 8.02
CA TRP A 167 1.06 4.98 8.65
C TRP A 167 0.11 5.35 9.77
N LEU A 168 0.64 6.18 10.65
CA LEU A 168 -0.08 6.81 11.74
C LEU A 168 0.28 8.31 11.76
N GLY A 169 -0.75 9.14 11.71
CA GLY A 169 -0.61 10.58 11.91
C GLY A 169 -0.37 10.92 13.38
N GLU A 170 0.46 11.92 13.62
CA GLU A 170 0.69 12.47 14.95
C GLU A 170 -0.61 13.10 15.50
N THR A 171 -0.85 12.92 16.80
CA THR A 171 -1.94 13.60 17.51
C THR A 171 -1.45 14.11 18.87
N PRO A 172 -2.17 15.02 19.54
CA PRO A 172 -1.81 15.41 20.91
C PRO A 172 -1.72 14.23 21.90
N ALA A 173 -2.48 13.16 21.68
CA ALA A 173 -2.46 11.95 22.50
C ALA A 173 -1.36 10.96 22.09
N THR A 174 -0.77 11.13 20.90
CA THR A 174 0.29 10.27 20.36
C THR A 174 1.30 11.17 19.63
N PRO A 175 2.10 11.95 20.38
CA PRO A 175 3.14 12.78 19.80
C PRO A 175 4.23 11.91 19.19
N ILE A 176 4.93 12.41 18.17
CA ILE A 176 6.08 11.72 17.58
C ILE A 176 7.20 11.67 18.64
N PRO A 177 7.72 10.49 18.99
CA PRO A 177 8.83 10.38 19.93
C PRO A 177 10.07 11.14 19.46
N PRO A 178 10.82 11.82 20.36
CA PRO A 178 11.97 12.65 20.00
C PRO A 178 13.03 11.94 19.17
N GLU A 179 13.21 10.64 19.37
CA GLU A 179 14.19 9.83 18.67
C GLU A 179 13.84 9.57 17.19
N TYR A 180 12.61 9.89 16.77
CA TYR A 180 12.15 9.89 15.38
C TYR A 180 12.05 11.28 14.76
N LEU A 181 12.59 12.31 15.43
CA LEU A 181 12.73 13.66 14.88
C LEU A 181 14.17 13.90 14.44
N PRO A 182 14.42 14.90 13.58
CA PRO A 182 15.78 15.36 13.31
C PRO A 182 16.51 15.64 14.62
N ALA A 183 17.81 15.33 14.68
CA ALA A 183 18.63 15.75 15.81
C ALA A 183 18.54 17.28 15.94
N ALA A 184 18.38 17.78 17.17
CA ALA A 184 18.53 19.20 17.44
C ALA A 184 19.96 19.59 17.03
N GLY A 185 20.08 20.43 16.01
CA GLY A 185 21.36 20.99 15.56
C GLY A 185 21.95 21.98 16.57
#